data_AF-A0A9D2IKD7-F1
#
_entry.id   AF-A0A9D2IKD7-F1
#
_cell.length_a   1.000
_cell.length_b   1.000
_cell.length_c   1.000
_cell.angle_alpha   90.00
_cell.angle_beta   90.00
_cell.angle_gamma   90.00
#
_symmetry.space_group_name_H-M   'P 1'
#
loop_
_entity.id
_entity.type
_entity.pdbx_description
1 polymer ?
#
loop_
_entity_poly.entity_id
_entity_poly.type
_entity_poly.pdbx_seq_one_letter_code
_entity_poly.pdbx_strand_id
1 'polypeptide(L)'
;MKRPVFSFRPNLKNPDHRKAWETLLDVPEREKTAYLVHAILAYEQTAALEDVIRRAVREEMQGMYIQADTEKSEQTDTDNVPEEMMEFLSMLQEE
;
A
#
# COMPACT_ATOMS: atom_id res chain seq x y z
N MET A 1 -38.81 23.61 1.03
CA MET A 1 -37.58 23.91 0.26
C MET A 1 -37.64 23.19 -1.08
N LYS A 2 -37.34 23.87 -2.20
CA LYS A 2 -37.29 23.25 -3.53
C LYS A 2 -35.96 22.50 -3.66
N ARG A 3 -36.00 21.19 -3.87
CA ARG A 3 -34.77 20.40 -4.08
C ARG A 3 -34.19 20.74 -5.45
N PRO A 4 -32.93 21.16 -5.57
CA PRO A 4 -32.30 21.35 -6.87
C PRO A 4 -32.25 20.02 -7.63
N VAL A 5 -32.56 20.06 -8.92
CA VAL A 5 -32.52 18.88 -9.79
C VAL A 5 -31.24 18.93 -10.60
N PHE A 6 -30.41 17.90 -10.44
CA PHE A 6 -29.25 17.67 -11.28
C PHE A 6 -29.60 16.70 -12.42
N SER A 7 -29.29 17.05 -13.66
CA SER A 7 -29.44 16.15 -14.81
C SER A 7 -28.06 15.70 -15.29
N PHE A 8 -27.82 14.39 -15.29
CA PHE A 8 -26.60 13.83 -15.87
C PHE A 8 -26.66 13.92 -17.41
N ARG A 9 -25.69 14.64 -18.00
CA ARG A 9 -25.59 14.88 -19.45
C ARG A 9 -24.18 14.52 -19.93
N PRO A 10 -23.89 13.23 -20.17
CA PRO A 10 -22.55 12.79 -20.56
C PRO A 10 -22.16 13.30 -21.95
N ASN A 11 -20.91 13.70 -22.12
CA ASN A 11 -20.33 14.02 -23.43
C ASN A 11 -19.63 12.77 -23.97
N LEU A 12 -20.22 12.09 -24.95
CA LEU A 12 -19.70 10.81 -25.48
C LEU A 12 -18.35 10.92 -26.22
N LYS A 13 -17.87 12.15 -26.48
CA LYS A 13 -16.51 12.38 -26.96
C LYS A 13 -15.47 12.21 -25.87
N ASN A 14 -15.83 12.44 -24.61
CA ASN A 14 -14.96 12.19 -23.46
C ASN A 14 -15.06 10.70 -23.07
N PRO A 15 -13.93 9.98 -22.97
CA PRO A 15 -13.93 8.54 -22.69
C PRO A 15 -14.49 8.22 -21.29
N ASP A 16 -14.22 9.05 -20.29
CA ASP A 16 -14.70 8.83 -18.92
C ASP A 16 -16.21 9.02 -18.83
N HIS A 17 -16.75 10.05 -19.50
CA HIS A 17 -18.20 10.26 -19.57
C HIS A 17 -18.90 9.11 -20.30
N ARG A 18 -18.27 8.58 -21.36
CA ARG A 18 -18.79 7.41 -22.08
C ARG A 18 -18.81 6.18 -21.18
N LYS A 19 -17.70 5.89 -20.50
CA LYS A 19 -17.62 4.77 -19.56
C LYS A 19 -18.65 4.89 -18.43
N ALA A 20 -18.75 6.08 -17.81
CA ALA A 20 -19.75 6.34 -16.78
C ALA A 20 -21.19 6.19 -17.30
N TRP A 21 -21.45 6.59 -18.56
CA TRP A 21 -22.74 6.41 -19.21
C TRP A 21 -23.07 4.93 -19.46
N GLU A 22 -22.12 4.17 -20.00
CA GLU A 22 -22.25 2.73 -20.22
C GLU A 22 -22.54 2.00 -18.90
N THR A 23 -21.78 2.31 -17.84
CA THR A 23 -22.03 1.74 -16.52
C THR A 23 -23.41 2.08 -15.97
N LEU A 24 -23.88 3.32 -16.15
CA LEU A 24 -25.21 3.72 -15.67
C LEU A 24 -26.36 3.07 -16.49
N LEU A 25 -26.11 2.68 -17.74
CA LEU A 25 -27.08 1.97 -18.58
C LEU A 25 -27.32 0.53 -18.08
N ASP A 26 -26.28 -0.12 -17.55
CA ASP A 26 -26.38 -1.48 -16.99
C ASP A 26 -27.12 -1.51 -15.64
N VAL A 27 -27.27 -0.36 -14.99
CA VAL A 27 -28.00 -0.25 -13.71
C VAL A 27 -29.51 -0.23 -13.96
N PRO A 28 -30.30 -1.10 -13.28
CA PRO A 28 -31.75 -1.08 -13.36
C PRO A 28 -32.33 0.31 -13.04
N GLU A 29 -33.36 0.76 -13.77
CA GLU A 29 -33.92 2.11 -13.63
C GLU A 29 -34.29 2.49 -12.19
N ARG A 30 -34.79 1.52 -11.41
CA ARG A 30 -35.21 1.73 -10.02
C ARG A 30 -34.03 1.92 -9.05
N GLU A 31 -32.82 1.61 -9.48
CA GLU A 31 -31.62 1.57 -8.65
C GLU A 31 -30.59 2.65 -9.00
N LYS A 32 -30.78 3.38 -10.11
CA LYS A 32 -29.83 4.41 -10.58
C LYS A 32 -29.52 5.48 -9.54
N THR A 33 -30.51 5.93 -8.78
CA THR A 33 -30.28 6.91 -7.70
C THR A 33 -29.44 6.32 -6.57
N ALA A 34 -29.71 5.08 -6.15
CA ALA A 34 -28.93 4.41 -5.12
C ALA A 34 -27.50 4.15 -5.60
N TYR A 35 -27.34 3.73 -6.85
CA TYR A 35 -26.04 3.55 -7.49
C TYR A 35 -25.23 4.85 -7.49
N LEU A 36 -25.83 5.97 -7.89
CA LEU A 36 -25.14 7.27 -7.87
C LEU A 36 -24.71 7.70 -6.46
N VAL A 37 -25.55 7.47 -5.44
CA VAL A 37 -25.19 7.73 -4.05
C VAL A 37 -23.98 6.90 -3.63
N HIS A 38 -23.99 5.60 -3.90
CA HIS A 38 -22.86 4.73 -3.57
C HIS A 38 -21.59 5.10 -4.34
N ALA A 39 -21.71 5.46 -5.62
CA ALA A 39 -20.58 5.87 -6.44
C ALA A 39 -19.91 7.15 -5.91
N ILE A 40 -20.69 8.14 -5.45
CA ILE A 40 -20.16 9.36 -4.84
C ILE A 40 -19.41 9.03 -3.55
N LEU A 41 -20.03 8.25 -2.65
CA LEU A 41 -19.41 7.86 -1.38
C LEU A 41 -18.13 7.03 -1.60
N ALA A 42 -18.14 6.11 -2.57
CA ALA A 42 -16.97 5.31 -2.91
C ALA A 42 -15.84 6.16 -3.50
N TYR A 43 -16.16 7.14 -4.35
CA TYR A 43 -15.18 8.06 -4.90
C TYR A 43 -14.50 8.88 -3.78
N GLU A 44 -15.26 9.40 -2.83
CA GLU A 44 -14.70 10.10 -1.66
C GLU A 44 -13.81 9.20 -0.78
N GLN A 45 -14.19 7.93 -0.61
CA GLN A 45 -13.41 6.97 0.17
C GLN A 45 -12.13 6.46 -0.54
N THR A 46 -12.05 6.58 -1.87
CA THR A 46 -10.91 6.04 -2.63
C THR A 46 -9.59 6.71 -2.25
N ALA A 47 -9.62 8.02 -1.98
CA ALA A 47 -8.43 8.76 -1.54
C ALA A 47 -7.94 8.29 -0.15
N ALA A 48 -8.86 8.02 0.77
CA ALA A 48 -8.52 7.49 2.09
C ALA A 48 -7.96 6.06 1.99
N LEU A 49 -8.53 5.24 1.11
CA LEU A 49 -8.05 3.89 0.87
C LEU A 49 -6.63 3.87 0.29
N GLU A 50 -6.32 4.76 -0.65
CA GLU A 50 -4.96 4.88 -1.22
C GLU A 50 -3.92 5.17 -0.13
N ASP A 51 -4.22 6.08 0.79
CA ASP A 51 -3.31 6.43 1.89
C ASP A 51 -3.09 5.25 2.85
N VAL A 52 -4.18 4.55 3.21
CA VAL A 52 -4.11 3.33 4.03
C VAL A 52 -3.27 2.25 3.36
N ILE A 53 -3.47 2.02 2.06
CA ILE A 53 -2.68 1.03 1.29
C ILE A 53 -1.21 1.44 1.25
N ARG A 54 -0.91 2.70 0.96
CA ARG A 54 0.47 3.21 0.90
C ARG A 54 1.17 3.05 2.26
N ARG A 55 0.47 3.32 3.35
CA ARG A 55 0.99 3.11 4.71
C ARG A 55 1.23 1.64 4.99
N ALA A 56 0.26 0.77 4.71
CA ALA A 56 0.39 -0.67 4.93
C ALA A 56 1.59 -1.25 4.16
N VAL A 57 1.75 -0.91 2.88
CA VAL A 57 2.91 -1.35 2.08
C VAL A 57 4.23 -0.86 2.67
N ARG A 58 4.29 0.39 3.17
CA ARG A 58 5.49 0.93 3.80
C ARG A 58 5.84 0.19 5.09
N GLU A 59 4.85 -0.07 5.94
CA GLU A 59 5.03 -0.79 7.20
C GLU A 59 5.50 -2.22 6.96
N GLU A 60 4.92 -2.93 5.99
CA GLU A 60 5.37 -4.27 5.60
C GLU A 60 6.82 -4.25 5.09
N MET A 61 7.16 -3.31 4.20
CA MET A 61 8.55 -3.17 3.74
C MET A 61 9.51 -2.87 4.91
N GLN A 62 9.15 -1.98 5.83
CA GLN A 62 9.98 -1.67 7.01
C GLN A 62 10.11 -2.86 7.96
N GLY A 63 9.04 -3.62 8.19
CA GLY A 63 9.08 -4.85 8.97
C GLY A 63 10.03 -5.89 8.37
N MET A 64 10.07 -6.01 7.03
CA MET A 64 11.04 -6.85 6.34
C MET A 64 12.48 -6.38 6.52
N TYR A 65 12.75 -5.07 6.46
CA TYR A 65 14.09 -4.54 6.71
C TYR A 65 14.55 -4.78 8.15
N ILE A 66 13.66 -4.63 9.13
CA ILE A 66 13.98 -4.88 10.55
C ILE A 66 14.26 -6.36 10.81
N GLN A 67 13.52 -7.29 10.19
CA GLN A 67 13.82 -8.73 10.28
C GLN A 67 15.15 -9.08 9.61
N ALA A 68 15.43 -8.52 8.43
CA ALA A 68 16.71 -8.74 7.74
C ALA A 68 17.90 -8.17 8.52
N ASP A 69 17.76 -7.00 9.18
CA ASP A 69 18.81 -6.43 10.02
C ASP A 69 18.96 -7.17 11.35
N THR A 70 17.88 -7.74 11.90
CA THR A 70 17.95 -8.57 13.11
C THR A 70 18.64 -9.91 12.82
N GLU A 71 18.34 -10.57 11.70
CA GLU A 71 19.03 -11.79 11.26
C GLU A 71 20.50 -11.53 10.88
N LYS A 72 20.84 -10.32 10.41
CA LYS A 72 22.22 -9.95 10.09
C LYS A 72 23.03 -9.47 11.30
N SER A 73 22.37 -8.94 12.33
CA SER A 73 23.00 -8.57 13.60
C SER A 73 23.35 -9.79 14.45
N GLU A 74 22.74 -10.95 14.22
CA GLU A 74 23.13 -12.23 14.85
C GLU A 74 24.36 -12.89 14.18
N GLN A 75 24.80 -12.40 13.02
CA GLN A 75 25.96 -12.96 12.28
C GLN A 75 27.26 -12.18 12.45
N THR A 76 27.31 -11.19 13.34
CA THR A 76 28.58 -10.63 13.82
C THR A 76 28.84 -11.04 15.27
N ASP A 77 28.69 -12.33 15.57
CA ASP A 77 29.49 -12.98 16.60
C ASP A 77 30.95 -13.07 16.08
N THR A 78 31.59 -11.91 15.98
CA THR A 78 33.05 -11.81 16.05
C THR A 78 33.57 -12.13 17.46
N ASP A 79 32.69 -12.51 18.39
CA ASP A 79 32.94 -12.70 19.82
C ASP A 79 33.17 -14.17 20.24
N ASN A 80 33.22 -15.14 19.31
CA ASN A 80 33.47 -16.54 19.66
C ASN A 80 34.92 -17.02 19.48
N VAL A 81 35.87 -16.09 19.29
CA VAL A 81 37.31 -16.44 19.38
C VAL A 81 37.82 -15.90 20.71
N PRO A 82 38.01 -16.76 21.74
CA PRO A 82 38.63 -16.35 22.98
C PRO A 82 39.99 -15.71 22.70
N GLU A 83 40.30 -14.61 23.39
CA GLU A 83 41.56 -13.87 23.26
C GLU A 83 42.78 -14.79 23.45
N GLU A 84 42.61 -15.86 24.24
CA GLU A 84 43.60 -16.92 24.44
C GLU A 84 43.96 -17.68 23.15
N MET A 85 43.02 -17.87 22.22
CA MET A 85 43.29 -18.50 20.92
C MET A 85 44.09 -17.57 20.00
N MET A 86 43.89 -16.26 20.12
CA MET A 86 44.66 -15.27 19.35
C MET A 86 46.10 -15.18 19.89
N GLU A 87 46.27 -15.21 21.20
CA GLU A 87 47.58 -15.20 21.86
C GLU A 87 48.41 -16.46 21.53
N PHE A 88 47.75 -17.62 21.46
CA PHE A 88 48.38 -18.87 21.02
C PHE A 88 48.92 -18.79 19.59
N LEU A 89 48.16 -18.18 18.66
CA LEU A 89 48.60 -18.04 17.27
C LEU A 89 49.78 -17.08 17.13
N SER A 90 49.84 -16.01 17.93
CA SER A 90 51.00 -15.11 17.94
C SER A 90 52.27 -15.81 18.43
N MET A 91 52.17 -16.69 19.43
CA MET A 91 53.34 -17.43 19.93
C MET A 91 53.93 -18.39 18.89
N LEU A 92 53.09 -19.01 18.05
CA LEU A 92 53.56 -19.89 16.96
C LEU A 92 54.22 -19.14 15.81
N GLN A 93 53.96 -17.83 15.68
CA GLN A 93 54.49 -17.00 14.61
C GLN A 93 55.82 -16.31 15.00
N GLU A 94 56.14 -16.31 16.29
CA GLU A 94 57.39 -15.76 16.84
C GLU A 94 58.49 -16.84 17.06
N GLU A 95 58.27 -18.07 16.62
CA GLU A 95 59.27 -19.16 16.54
C GLU A 95 59.83 -19.32 15.12
#